data_AF-A0A643FFE6-F1
#
_entry.id   AF-A0A643FFE6-F1
#
_cell.length_a   1.000
_cell.length_b   1.000
_cell.length_c   1.000
_cell.angle_alpha   90.00
_cell.angle_beta   90.00
_cell.angle_gamma   90.00
#
_symmetry.space_group_name_H-M   'P 1'
#
loop_
_entity.id
_entity.type
_entity.pdbx_description
1 polymer ?
#
loop_
_entity_poly.entity_id
_entity_poly.type
_entity_poly.pdbx_seq_one_letter_code
_entity_poly.pdbx_strand_id
1 'polypeptide(L)'
;MTAIRTFPLPALLLAVAATAAANDQVAYSGDYFYNFEFAYLTPDGKNEQWCIKGDMAPAERADRWGTSRVVVEGTLGPEGKYGNLGVCKRILTVTRLLKVINMRGRE
;
A
#
# COMPACT_ATOMS: atom_id res chain seq x y z
N MET A 1 -44.22 37.00 -37.39
CA MET A 1 -42.87 37.54 -37.68
C MET A 1 -42.48 38.34 -36.43
N THR A 2 -41.46 38.04 -35.63
CA THR A 2 -40.13 37.47 -35.89
C THR A 2 -39.57 36.95 -34.56
N ALA A 3 -38.91 35.80 -34.59
CA ALA A 3 -38.27 35.15 -33.44
C ALA A 3 -36.98 35.88 -33.03
N ILE A 4 -36.71 35.97 -31.72
CA ILE A 4 -35.37 36.29 -31.21
C ILE A 4 -34.99 35.18 -30.23
N ARG A 5 -34.16 34.26 -30.74
CA ARG A 5 -33.46 33.25 -29.95
C ARG A 5 -32.18 33.89 -29.41
N THR A 6 -32.00 33.87 -28.10
CA THR A 6 -30.73 34.23 -27.47
C THR A 6 -30.30 33.09 -26.57
N PHE A 7 -29.33 32.31 -27.05
CA PHE A 7 -28.48 31.40 -26.27
C PHE A 7 -27.04 31.88 -26.46
N PRO A 8 -26.24 32.01 -25.39
CA PRO A 8 -25.08 31.12 -25.23
C PRO A 8 -24.86 30.72 -23.75
N LEU A 9 -24.81 29.41 -23.44
CA LEU A 9 -23.63 28.54 -23.27
C LEU A 9 -22.88 28.70 -21.92
N PRO A 10 -22.49 27.58 -21.27
CA PRO A 10 -22.37 27.44 -19.82
C PRO A 10 -20.94 27.65 -19.32
N ALA A 11 -20.77 28.37 -18.22
CA ALA A 11 -19.51 28.39 -17.46
C ALA A 11 -19.61 27.39 -16.30
N LEU A 12 -19.57 26.09 -16.63
CA LEU A 12 -19.44 25.03 -15.63
C LEU A 12 -17.98 25.02 -15.15
N LEU A 13 -17.70 25.78 -14.09
CA LEU A 13 -16.43 25.76 -13.36
C LEU A 13 -16.22 24.35 -12.79
N LEU A 14 -15.46 23.51 -13.52
CA LEU A 14 -14.90 22.29 -12.97
C LEU A 14 -13.89 22.68 -11.88
N ALA A 15 -14.35 22.70 -10.63
CA ALA A 15 -13.48 22.69 -9.47
C ALA A 15 -12.67 21.38 -9.48
N VAL A 16 -11.42 21.46 -9.93
CA VAL A 16 -10.45 20.39 -9.75
C VAL A 16 -10.12 20.36 -8.26
N ALA A 17 -10.86 19.55 -7.52
CA ALA A 17 -10.50 19.19 -6.14
C ALA A 17 -9.23 18.34 -6.22
N ALA A 18 -8.07 19.00 -6.18
CA ALA A 18 -6.81 18.34 -5.88
C ALA A 18 -6.90 17.87 -4.43
N THR A 19 -7.38 16.65 -4.21
CA THR A 19 -7.23 15.96 -2.93
C THR A 19 -5.74 15.81 -2.68
N ALA A 20 -5.19 16.71 -1.87
CA ALA A 20 -3.88 16.55 -1.29
C ALA A 20 -3.87 15.19 -0.59
N ALA A 21 -3.13 14.23 -1.14
CA ALA A 21 -2.87 12.97 -0.47
C ALA A 21 -2.08 13.33 0.80
N ALA A 22 -2.78 13.41 1.93
CA ALA A 22 -2.15 13.55 3.23
C ALA A 22 -1.12 12.41 3.33
N ASN A 23 0.15 12.78 3.46
CA ASN A 23 1.24 11.84 3.66
C ASN A 23 1.18 11.37 5.12
N ASP A 24 0.08 10.71 5.47
CA ASP A 24 -0.19 10.21 6.80
C ASP A 24 0.59 8.89 6.91
N GLN A 25 1.76 8.98 7.55
CA GLN A 25 2.56 7.80 7.84
C GLN A 25 1.88 7.07 8.98
N VAL A 26 1.30 5.91 8.67
CA VAL A 26 0.56 5.10 9.64
C VAL A 26 1.38 3.87 10.00
N ALA A 27 1.34 3.50 11.28
CA ALA A 27 1.92 2.27 11.77
C ALA A 27 0.97 1.08 11.53
N TYR A 28 1.49 0.03 10.91
CA TYR A 28 0.79 -1.22 10.62
C TYR A 28 1.53 -2.38 11.27
N SER A 29 0.80 -3.30 11.87
CA SER A 29 1.32 -4.55 12.43
C SER A 29 0.78 -5.75 11.68
N GLY A 30 1.56 -6.83 11.61
CA GLY A 30 1.11 -8.08 11.00
C GLY A 30 2.23 -9.06 10.71
N ASP A 31 1.87 -10.11 9.97
CA ASP A 31 2.78 -11.16 9.53
C ASP A 31 3.43 -10.76 8.21
N TYR A 32 4.75 -10.61 8.24
CA TYR A 32 5.57 -10.29 7.10
C TYR A 32 6.23 -11.55 6.55
N PHE A 33 5.88 -11.90 5.32
CA PHE A 33 6.49 -12.98 4.56
C PHE A 33 7.52 -12.41 3.58
N TYR A 34 8.66 -13.09 3.46
CA TYR A 34 9.69 -12.75 2.49
C TYR A 34 10.36 -13.99 1.91
N ASN A 35 10.71 -13.92 0.63
CA ASN A 35 11.62 -14.86 -0.03
C ASN A 35 12.52 -14.11 -1.03
N PHE A 36 13.20 -14.85 -1.92
CA PHE A 36 14.12 -14.29 -2.91
C PHE A 36 13.43 -13.55 -4.07
N GLU A 37 12.12 -13.74 -4.27
CA GLU A 37 11.35 -13.20 -5.39
C GLU A 37 10.38 -12.09 -4.98
N PHE A 38 9.78 -12.18 -3.79
CA PHE A 38 8.74 -11.28 -3.35
C PHE A 38 8.59 -11.23 -1.82
N ALA A 39 7.93 -10.17 -1.35
CA ALA A 39 7.60 -10.00 0.05
C ALA A 39 6.24 -9.29 0.22
N TYR A 40 5.50 -9.68 1.25
CA TYR A 40 4.19 -9.12 1.54
C TYR A 40 3.92 -9.09 3.05
N LEU A 41 3.05 -8.16 3.46
CA LEU A 41 2.50 -8.08 4.80
C LEU A 41 1.04 -8.53 4.79
N THR A 42 0.67 -9.43 5.70
CA THR A 42 -0.70 -9.69 6.09
C THR A 42 -0.97 -8.92 7.38
N PRO A 43 -1.65 -7.76 7.32
CA PRO A 43 -1.87 -6.92 8.49
C PRO A 43 -2.87 -7.55 9.45
N ASP A 44 -2.70 -7.24 10.74
CA ASP A 44 -3.57 -7.77 11.79
C ASP A 44 -5.05 -7.41 11.54
N GLY A 45 -5.93 -8.38 11.77
CA GLY A 45 -7.37 -8.21 11.64
C GLY A 45 -7.90 -8.13 10.21
N LYS A 46 -7.07 -8.30 9.18
CA LYS A 46 -7.51 -8.34 7.79
C LYS A 46 -7.08 -9.64 7.10
N ASN A 47 -7.97 -10.14 6.24
CA ASN A 47 -7.69 -11.29 5.39
C ASN A 47 -7.29 -10.80 3.98
N GLU A 48 -6.19 -10.06 3.90
CA GLU A 48 -5.62 -9.56 2.63
C GLU A 48 -4.10 -9.45 2.72
N GLN A 49 -3.44 -9.39 1.55
CA GLN A 49 -1.99 -9.23 1.45
C GLN A 49 -1.64 -7.87 0.86
N TRP A 50 -0.62 -7.23 1.40
CA TRP A 50 -0.06 -5.98 0.91
C TRP A 50 1.37 -6.19 0.45
N CYS A 51 1.65 -5.88 -0.81
CA CYS A 51 2.99 -5.97 -1.35
C CYS A 51 3.86 -4.87 -0.74
N ILE A 52 5.06 -5.24 -0.33
CA ILE A 52 5.98 -4.27 0.25
C ILE A 52 6.73 -3.54 -0.85
N LYS A 53 6.74 -2.21 -0.76
CA LYS A 53 7.64 -1.34 -1.50
C LYS A 53 8.50 -0.58 -0.50
N GLY A 54 9.81 -0.64 -0.66
CA GLY A 54 10.75 -0.11 0.32
C GLY A 54 11.58 -1.24 0.93
N ASP A 55 12.65 -0.87 1.60
CA ASP A 55 13.52 -1.84 2.24
C ASP A 55 12.91 -2.28 3.57
N MET A 56 12.74 -3.59 3.74
CA MET A 56 12.30 -4.20 5.00
C MET A 56 13.30 -5.26 5.48
N ALA A 57 14.54 -5.17 5.00
CA ALA A 57 15.68 -6.06 5.24
C ALA A 57 15.31 -7.51 5.64
N PRO A 58 14.33 -8.17 4.99
CA PRO A 58 13.89 -9.55 5.16
C PRO A 58 14.40 -10.38 6.35
N ALA A 59 14.04 -10.13 7.59
CA ALA A 59 13.62 -8.91 8.28
C ALA A 59 14.51 -8.83 9.53
N GLU A 60 15.82 -8.72 9.26
CA GLU A 60 16.99 -8.84 10.14
C GLU A 60 17.54 -10.27 10.39
N ARG A 61 17.03 -11.27 9.65
CA ARG A 61 17.55 -12.62 9.25
C ARG A 61 18.15 -13.62 10.26
N ALA A 62 17.82 -14.91 10.03
CA ALA A 62 18.82 -15.99 9.97
C ALA A 62 18.89 -16.75 8.62
N ASP A 63 17.99 -16.52 7.64
CA ASP A 63 17.98 -17.26 6.36
C ASP A 63 17.42 -16.47 5.16
N ARG A 64 17.51 -17.06 3.96
CA ARG A 64 17.10 -16.49 2.65
C ARG A 64 15.59 -16.30 2.46
N TRP A 65 14.78 -16.92 3.31
CA TRP A 65 13.31 -16.86 3.27
C TRP A 65 12.73 -17.05 4.67
N GLY A 66 11.52 -16.58 4.90
CA GLY A 66 10.88 -16.78 6.21
C GLY A 66 9.64 -15.94 6.43
N THR A 67 9.23 -15.94 7.70
CA THR A 67 8.13 -15.11 8.19
C THR A 67 8.54 -14.47 9.50
N SER A 68 8.17 -13.21 9.70
CA SER A 68 8.39 -12.48 10.94
C SER A 68 7.16 -11.66 11.26
N ARG A 69 6.89 -11.43 12.55
CA ARG A 69 5.88 -10.46 12.93
C ARG A 69 6.53 -9.09 13.06
N VAL A 70 5.97 -8.11 12.36
CA VAL A 70 6.57 -6.78 12.25
C VAL A 70 5.60 -5.69 12.65
N VAL A 71 6.16 -4.54 13.00
CA VAL A 71 5.45 -3.27 13.02
C VAL A 71 6.20 -2.33 12.09
N VAL A 72 5.50 -1.74 11.12
CA VAL A 72 6.08 -0.86 10.10
C VAL A 72 5.31 0.45 10.01
N GLU A 73 6.03 1.53 9.78
CA GLU A 73 5.47 2.82 9.45
C GLU A 73 5.58 3.04 7.94
N GLY A 74 4.49 3.46 7.30
CA GLY A 74 4.49 3.71 5.88
C GLY A 74 3.19 4.26 5.34
N THR A 75 3.12 4.34 4.02
CA THR A 75 1.96 4.85 3.29
C THR A 75 1.30 3.73 2.50
N LEU A 76 0.02 3.49 2.76
CA LEU A 76 -0.76 2.47 2.06
C LEU A 76 -1.34 3.02 0.76
N GLY A 77 -1.04 2.34 -0.35
CA GLY A 77 -1.58 2.69 -1.66
C GLY A 77 -3.08 2.36 -1.82
N PRO A 78 -3.66 2.73 -2.97
CA PRO A 78 -5.02 2.38 -3.30
C PRO A 78 -5.21 0.86 -3.44
N GLU A 79 -6.46 0.42 -3.44
CA GLU A 79 -6.82 -0.98 -3.69
C GLU A 79 -6.68 -1.33 -5.18
N GLY A 80 -6.25 -2.55 -5.45
CA GLY A 80 -6.01 -3.05 -6.79
C GLY A 80 -5.54 -4.51 -6.78
N LYS A 81 -4.82 -4.89 -7.84
CA LYS A 81 -4.16 -6.19 -7.96
C LYS A 81 -2.69 -5.95 -8.26
N TYR A 82 -1.82 -6.29 -7.31
CA TYR A 82 -0.39 -5.99 -7.34
C TYR A 82 0.45 -7.24 -7.09
N GLY A 83 1.75 -7.14 -7.38
CA GLY A 83 2.68 -8.25 -7.23
C GLY A 83 2.51 -9.33 -8.31
N ASN A 84 3.25 -10.43 -8.15
CA ASN A 84 3.16 -11.55 -9.09
C ASN A 84 1.76 -12.17 -9.03
N LEU A 85 1.14 -12.39 -10.19
CA LEU A 85 -0.23 -12.92 -10.34
C LEU A 85 -1.35 -12.09 -9.65
N GLY A 86 -1.07 -10.86 -9.20
CA GLY A 86 -2.08 -9.97 -8.62
C GLY A 86 -2.57 -10.37 -7.23
N VAL A 87 -1.75 -11.08 -6.45
CA VAL A 87 -2.12 -11.61 -5.12
C VAL A 87 -2.27 -10.48 -4.08
N CYS A 88 -1.48 -9.41 -4.18
CA CYS A 88 -1.56 -8.30 -3.24
C CYS A 88 -2.72 -7.36 -3.60
N LYS A 89 -3.55 -7.04 -2.61
CA LYS A 89 -4.64 -6.04 -2.76
C LYS A 89 -4.14 -4.60 -2.77
N ARG A 90 -2.99 -4.32 -2.15
CA ARG A 90 -2.42 -2.97 -2.01
C ARG A 90 -0.89 -3.04 -2.07
N ILE A 91 -0.27 -1.88 -2.29
CA ILE A 91 1.17 -1.68 -2.07
C ILE A 91 1.34 -0.85 -0.81
N LEU A 92 2.12 -1.36 0.15
CA LEU A 92 2.55 -0.60 1.32
C LEU A 92 3.96 -0.06 1.05
N THR A 93 4.07 1.27 0.95
CA THR A 93 5.38 1.92 0.86
C THR A 93 5.92 2.15 2.26
N VAL A 94 6.82 1.27 2.69
CA VAL A 94 7.39 1.30 4.04
C VAL A 94 8.46 2.37 4.12
N THR A 95 8.34 3.24 5.14
CA THR A 95 9.33 4.27 5.44
C THR A 95 10.22 3.87 6.61
N ARG A 96 9.69 3.12 7.59
CA ARG A 96 10.47 2.66 8.75
C ARG A 96 9.99 1.31 9.27
N LEU A 97 10.92 0.41 9.56
CA LEU A 97 10.67 -0.79 10.35
C LEU A 97 10.80 -0.45 11.84
N LEU A 98 9.71 -0.58 12.58
CA LEU A 98 9.64 -0.18 13.99
C LEU A 98 9.96 -1.35 14.94
N LYS A 99 9.57 -2.57 14.58
CA LYS A 99 9.77 -3.76 15.42
C LYS A 99 9.76 -5.05 14.61
N VAL A 100 10.59 -6.01 15.00
CA VAL A 100 10.55 -7.40 14.53
C VAL A 100 10.51 -8.35 15.72
N ILE A 101 9.60 -9.33 15.70
CA ILE A 101 9.51 -10.40 16.69
C ILE A 101 9.13 -11.73 16.01
N ASN A 102 9.37 -12.84 16.73
CA ASN A 102 8.99 -14.18 16.28
C ASN A 102 9.50 -14.52 14.88
N MET A 103 10.79 -14.26 14.64
CA MET A 103 11.46 -14.61 13.38
C MET A 103 11.42 -16.13 13.19
N ARG A 104 10.94 -16.59 12.02
CA ARG A 104 10.92 -18.00 11.63
C ARG A 104 11.54 -18.14 10.25
N GLY A 105 12.78 -18.62 10.21
CA GLY A 105 13.44 -19.07 8.98
C GLY A 105 13.04 -20.51 8.65
N ARG A 106 13.15 -20.90 7.38
CA ARG A 106 13.21 -22.31 6.99
C ARG A 106 14.68 -22.61 6.65
N GLU A 107 15.28 -23.55 7.39
CA GLU A 107 16.57 -24.18 7.02
C GLU A 107 16.49 -24.86 5.64
#